data_AF-A0A1Z8VRZ2-F1
#
_entry.id   AF-A0A1Z8VRZ2-F1
#
_cell.length_a   1.000
_cell.length_b   1.000
_cell.length_c   1.000
_cell.angle_alpha   90.00
_cell.angle_beta   90.00
_cell.angle_gamma   90.00
#
_symmetry.space_group_name_H-M   'P 1'
#
loop_
_entity.id
_entity.type
_entity.pdbx_description
1 polymer ?
#
loop_
_entity_poly.entity_id
_entity_poly.type
_entity_poly.pdbx_seq_one_letter_code
_entity_poly.pdbx_strand_id
1 'polypeptide(L)'
;MTKIVFLTFLFSSLLILLTFLNYKIEVIDSKIKDTEIINQKLEKELAFFKSEWEFISSPENISFLSNKYLNHKPTELIEFEDFVNLFLNQGRVNE
;
A
#
# COMPACT_ATOMS: atom_id res chain seq x y z
N MET A 1 57.25 -33.54 12.49
CA MET A 1 56.05 -33.98 11.73
C MET A 1 54.75 -33.58 12.42
N THR A 2 54.55 -33.87 13.70
CA THR A 2 53.32 -33.55 14.47
C THR A 2 52.88 -32.08 14.39
N LYS A 3 53.81 -31.12 14.47
CA LYS A 3 53.49 -29.69 14.31
C LYS A 3 52.93 -29.34 12.93
N ILE A 4 53.43 -29.98 11.87
CA ILE A 4 52.99 -29.75 10.49
C ILE A 4 51.59 -30.32 10.30
N VAL A 5 51.34 -31.53 10.82
CA VAL A 5 50.00 -32.16 10.82
C VAL A 5 48.97 -31.32 11.58
N PHE A 6 49.36 -30.74 12.71
CA PHE A 6 48.50 -29.84 13.46
C PHE A 6 48.20 -28.55 12.68
N LEU A 7 49.21 -27.97 12.02
CA LEU A 7 49.04 -26.76 11.22
C LEU A 7 48.13 -27.00 10.01
N THR A 8 48.28 -28.13 9.32
CA THR A 8 47.42 -28.49 8.18
C THR A 8 45.98 -28.77 8.62
N PHE A 9 45.79 -29.41 9.78
CA PHE A 9 44.47 -29.59 10.38
C PHE A 9 43.81 -28.24 10.72
N LEU A 10 44.55 -27.34 11.37
CA LEU A 10 44.08 -25.99 11.67
C LEU A 10 43.67 -25.25 10.40
N PHE A 11 44.52 -25.28 9.38
CA PHE A 11 44.26 -24.60 8.11
C PHE A 11 43.03 -25.18 7.41
N SER A 12 42.88 -26.51 7.41
CA SER A 12 41.71 -27.19 6.85
C SER A 12 40.42 -26.79 7.60
N SER A 13 40.44 -26.78 8.93
CA SER A 13 39.30 -26.33 9.73
C SER A 13 38.94 -24.88 9.45
N LEU A 14 39.94 -24.02 9.28
CA LEU A 14 39.76 -22.60 9.01
C LEU A 14 39.15 -22.36 7.63
N LEU A 15 39.58 -23.12 6.63
CA LEU A 15 38.99 -23.10 5.29
C LEU A 15 37.53 -23.56 5.30
N ILE A 16 37.21 -24.65 6.01
CA ILE A 16 35.82 -25.13 6.14
C ILE A 16 34.94 -24.04 6.77
N LEU A 17 35.42 -23.39 7.83
CA LEU A 17 34.71 -22.31 8.49
C LEU A 17 34.49 -21.13 7.54
N LEU A 18 35.51 -20.76 6.77
CA LEU A 18 35.45 -19.67 5.79
C LEU A 18 34.41 -19.96 4.71
N THR A 19 34.43 -21.18 4.14
CA THR A 19 33.45 -21.61 3.14
C THR A 19 32.03 -21.58 3.70
N PHE A 20 31.85 -22.05 4.93
CA PHE A 20 30.54 -22.02 5.59
C PHE A 20 30.03 -20.59 5.81
N LEU A 21 30.89 -19.69 6.26
CA LEU A 21 30.53 -18.28 6.45
C LEU A 21 30.17 -17.62 5.13
N ASN A 22 30.93 -17.85 4.06
CA ASN A 22 30.63 -17.32 2.73
C ASN A 22 29.26 -17.81 2.23
N TYR A 23 28.98 -19.10 2.38
CA TYR A 23 27.67 -19.64 2.02
C TYR A 23 26.53 -18.97 2.81
N LYS A 24 26.71 -18.75 4.11
CA LYS A 24 25.72 -18.07 4.94
C LYS A 24 25.50 -16.62 4.50
N ILE A 25 26.56 -15.91 4.13
CA ILE A 25 26.47 -14.54 3.59
C ILE A 25 25.66 -14.53 2.30
N GLU A 26 25.95 -15.45 1.38
CA GLU A 26 25.23 -15.55 0.10
C GLU A 26 23.73 -15.84 0.29
N VAL A 27 23.39 -16.74 1.22
CA VAL A 27 21.98 -17.01 1.58
C VAL A 27 21.30 -15.76 2.16
N ILE A 28 21.99 -15.00 3.01
CA ILE A 28 21.44 -13.77 3.58
C ILE A 28 21.25 -12.71 2.48
N ASP A 29 22.23 -12.53 1.60
CA ASP A 29 22.16 -11.59 0.48
C ASP A 29 21.01 -11.90 -0.47
N SER A 30 20.79 -13.18 -0.79
CA SER A 30 19.63 -13.62 -1.57
C SER A 30 18.31 -13.24 -0.90
N LYS A 31 18.19 -13.48 0.42
CA LYS A 31 16.97 -13.12 1.17
C LYS A 31 16.72 -11.62 1.21
N ILE A 32 17.79 -10.82 1.31
CA ILE A 32 17.70 -9.37 1.27
C ILE A 32 17.17 -8.92 -0.09
N LYS A 33 17.73 -9.44 -1.19
CA LYS A 33 17.27 -9.15 -2.56
C LYS A 33 15.81 -9.54 -2.77
N ASP A 34 15.41 -10.74 -2.35
CA ASP A 34 14.02 -11.19 -2.46
C ASP A 34 13.07 -10.28 -1.69
N THR A 35 13.46 -9.87 -0.48
CA THR A 35 12.69 -8.94 0.35
C THR A 35 12.58 -7.56 -0.30
N GLU A 36 13.67 -7.07 -0.89
CA GLU A 36 13.69 -5.79 -1.59
C GLU A 36 12.75 -5.80 -2.82
N ILE A 37 12.75 -6.88 -3.59
CA ILE A 37 11.84 -7.06 -4.73
C ILE A 37 10.39 -7.03 -4.28
N ILE A 38 10.05 -7.75 -3.20
CA ILE A 38 8.70 -7.75 -2.64
C ILE A 38 8.32 -6.35 -2.13
N ASN A 39 9.23 -5.66 -1.45
CA ASN A 39 8.99 -4.31 -0.94
C ASN A 39 8.70 -3.32 -2.08
N GLN A 40 9.52 -3.33 -3.14
CA GLN A 40 9.29 -2.48 -4.31
C GLN A 40 7.96 -2.79 -5.01
N LYS A 41 7.55 -4.06 -5.05
CA LYS A 41 6.24 -4.45 -5.58
C LYS A 41 5.10 -3.88 -4.72
N LEU A 42 5.19 -4.04 -3.40
CA LEU A 42 4.19 -3.53 -2.47
C LEU A 42 4.10 -1.99 -2.50
N GLU A 43 5.22 -1.29 -2.61
CA GLU A 43 5.23 0.16 -2.76
C GLU A 43 4.49 0.62 -4.02
N LYS A 44 4.68 -0.08 -5.15
CA LYS A 44 3.95 0.22 -6.39
C LYS A 44 2.46 -0.06 -6.26
N GLU A 45 2.09 -1.20 -5.65
CA GLU A 45 0.68 -1.53 -5.40
C GLU A 45 0.02 -0.50 -4.48
N LEU A 46 0.71 -0.09 -3.42
CA LEU A 46 0.22 0.95 -2.51
C LEU A 46 0.03 2.29 -3.22
N ALA A 47 0.99 2.70 -4.05
CA ALA A 47 0.88 3.93 -4.83
C ALA A 47 -0.32 3.89 -5.79
N PHE A 48 -0.56 2.75 -6.43
CA PHE A 48 -1.73 2.53 -7.27
C PHE A 48 -3.05 2.63 -6.48
N PHE A 49 -3.16 1.93 -5.35
CA PHE A 49 -4.37 2.02 -4.51
C PHE A 49 -4.60 3.43 -3.99
N LYS A 50 -3.53 4.15 -3.65
CA LYS A 50 -3.62 5.55 -3.24
C LYS A 50 -4.16 6.43 -4.37
N SER A 51 -3.67 6.29 -5.60
CA SER A 51 -4.17 7.08 -6.73
C SER A 51 -5.63 6.76 -7.05
N GLU A 52 -6.02 5.48 -7.00
CA GLU A 52 -7.42 5.08 -7.20
C GLU A 52 -8.31 5.64 -6.09
N TRP A 53 -7.85 5.59 -4.84
CA TRP A 53 -8.57 6.15 -3.70
C TRP A 53 -8.74 7.67 -3.83
N GLU A 54 -7.68 8.39 -4.17
CA GLU A 54 -7.72 9.84 -4.42
C GLU A 54 -8.69 10.17 -5.57
N PHE A 55 -8.71 9.36 -6.63
CA PHE A 55 -9.67 9.51 -7.71
C PHE A 55 -11.11 9.35 -7.21
N ILE A 56 -11.45 8.24 -6.54
CA ILE A 56 -12.85 8.00 -6.13
C ILE A 56 -13.33 8.88 -4.97
N SER A 57 -12.42 9.45 -4.19
CA SER A 57 -12.76 10.27 -3.03
C SER A 57 -12.85 11.78 -3.33
N SER A 58 -12.50 12.21 -4.55
CA SER A 58 -12.67 13.61 -4.93
C SER A 58 -14.17 13.95 -5.10
N PRO A 59 -14.66 15.10 -4.62
CA PRO A 59 -16.08 15.47 -4.75
C PRO A 59 -16.59 15.45 -6.20
N GLU A 60 -15.75 15.88 -7.14
CA GLU A 60 -16.06 15.89 -8.58
C GLU A 60 -16.27 14.48 -9.12
N ASN A 61 -15.39 13.55 -8.78
CA ASN A 61 -15.49 12.17 -9.24
C ASN A 61 -16.58 11.40 -8.51
N ILE A 62 -16.81 11.68 -7.22
CA ILE A 62 -17.98 11.14 -6.48
C ILE A 62 -19.27 11.56 -7.19
N SER A 63 -19.41 12.84 -7.53
CA SER A 63 -20.57 13.36 -8.26
C SER A 63 -20.72 12.67 -9.63
N PHE A 64 -19.64 12.58 -10.40
CA PHE A 64 -19.62 11.89 -11.69
C PHE A 64 -20.02 10.41 -11.57
N LEU A 65 -19.41 9.65 -10.66
CA LEU A 65 -19.68 8.23 -10.45
C LEU A 65 -21.10 7.98 -9.92
N SER A 66 -21.59 8.84 -9.02
CA SER A 66 -22.94 8.78 -8.45
C SER A 66 -24.01 9.03 -9.52
N ASN A 67 -23.81 10.05 -10.36
CA ASN A 67 -24.69 10.31 -11.51
C ASN A 67 -24.67 9.14 -12.51
N LYS A 68 -23.48 8.60 -12.81
CA LYS A 68 -23.30 7.56 -13.83
C LYS A 68 -23.86 6.19 -13.44
N TYR A 69 -23.69 5.77 -12.19
CA TYR A 69 -23.98 4.39 -11.77
C TYR A 69 -25.16 4.27 -10.80
N LEU A 70 -25.45 5.32 -10.03
CA LEU A 70 -26.51 5.28 -9.02
C LEU A 70 -27.76 6.03 -9.47
N ASN A 71 -27.76 6.65 -10.67
CA ASN A 71 -28.80 7.59 -11.12
C ASN A 71 -29.15 8.59 -10.00
N HIS A 72 -28.17 8.94 -9.18
CA HIS A 72 -28.38 9.84 -8.08
C HIS A 72 -28.52 11.21 -8.69
N LYS A 73 -29.76 11.67 -8.93
CA LYS A 73 -29.99 13.10 -9.01
C LYS A 73 -29.41 13.65 -7.71
N PRO A 74 -28.43 14.58 -7.72
CA PRO A 74 -28.14 15.33 -6.51
C PRO A 74 -29.50 15.80 -6.03
N THR A 75 -29.92 15.38 -4.83
CA THR A 75 -31.09 15.98 -4.20
C THR A 75 -30.85 17.46 -4.35
N GLU A 76 -31.66 18.15 -5.15
CA GLU A 76 -31.58 19.59 -5.31
C GLU A 76 -31.50 20.10 -3.88
N LEU A 77 -30.33 20.65 -3.52
CA LEU A 77 -30.15 21.22 -2.21
C LEU A 77 -31.31 22.20 -2.11
N ILE A 78 -32.23 21.92 -1.19
CA ILE A 78 -33.44 22.72 -0.97
C ILE A 78 -32.97 24.17 -1.09
N GLU A 79 -33.52 24.92 -2.05
CA GLU A 79 -33.08 26.28 -2.26
C GLU A 79 -33.19 27.01 -0.91
N PHE A 80 -32.24 27.90 -0.62
CA PHE A 80 -32.17 28.52 0.71
C PHE A 80 -33.53 29.13 1.13
N GLU A 81 -34.30 29.61 0.16
CA GLU A 81 -35.65 30.12 0.32
C GLU A 81 -36.66 29.03 0.76
N ASP A 82 -36.63 27.85 0.14
CA ASP A 82 -37.43 26.68 0.53
C ASP A 82 -37.02 26.12 1.90
N PHE A 83 -35.72 26.17 2.24
CA PHE A 83 -35.21 25.77 3.55
C PHE A 83 -35.71 26.71 4.64
N VAL A 84 -35.70 28.02 4.39
CA VAL A 84 -36.26 29.03 5.31
C VAL A 84 -37.77 28.85 5.46
N ASN A 85 -38.50 28.57 4.39
CA ASN A 85 -39.96 28.32 4.45
C ASN A 85 -40.31 27.06 5.27
N LEU A 86 -39.53 25.98 5.11
CA LEU A 86 -39.63 24.77 5.93
C LEU A 86 -39.28 25.04 7.41
N PHE A 87 -38.20 25.79 7.67
CA PHE A 87 -37.75 26.08 9.03
C PHE A 87 -38.70 27.02 9.79
N LEU A 88 -39.30 27.98 9.09
CA LEU A 88 -40.28 28.91 9.67
C LEU A 88 -41.69 28.29 9.79
N ASN A 89 -41.85 27.00 9.48
CA ASN A 89 -43.12 26.27 9.50
C ASN A 89 -44.23 27.02 8.74
N GLN A 90 -43.88 27.69 7.62
CA GLN A 90 -44.85 28.19 6.67
C GLN A 90 -45.31 27.04 5.77
N GLY A 91 -45.87 26.02 6.40
CA GLY A 91 -46.57 24.93 5.73
C GLY A 91 -47.82 25.48 5.05
N ARG A 92 -47.66 26.04 3.84
CA ARG A 92 -48.72 26.00 2.85
C ARG A 92 -48.43 24.85 1.90
N VAL A 93 -48.92 23.69 2.33
CA VAL A 93 -49.40 22.68 1.40
C VAL A 93 -50.51 23.37 0.59
N ASN A 94 -50.16 23.85 -0.59
CA ASN A 94 -51.13 24.05 -1.65
C ASN A 94 -50.92 22.87 -2.60
N GLU A 95 -52.00 22.11 -2.80
CA GLU A 95 -52.14 21.05 -3.82
C GLU A 95 -51.66 21.50 -5.22
#